data_AF-A0AAV6FGF5-F1
#
_entry.id   AF-A0AAV6FGF5-F1
#
_cell.length_a   1.000
_cell.length_b   1.000
_cell.length_c   1.000
_cell.angle_alpha   90.00
_cell.angle_beta   90.00
_cell.angle_gamma   90.00
#
_symmetry.space_group_name_H-M   'P 1'
#
loop_
_entity.id
_entity.type
_entity.pdbx_description
1 polymer ?
#
loop_
_entity_poly.entity_id
_entity_poly.type
_entity_poly.pdbx_seq_one_letter_code
_entity_poly.pdbx_strand_id
1 'polypeptide(L)'
;MNHIVSSFSSREELIQALLASSFVPFYAGLKPVEFQGQTWIDGGFTDSLPIMPGGRTITVSPFSGPLDICPTHTGRSPIMLRLANMSVHFSRQNIVRLNQALFPPPESRMRALGREGYEDAVHFLKRERWTSSTS
;
A
#
# COMPACT_ATOMS: atom_id res chain seq x y z
N MET A 1 -13.57 10.62 7.61
CA MET A 1 -13.91 9.20 7.89
C MET A 1 -13.48 8.41 6.66
N ASN A 2 -12.95 7.20 6.81
CA ASN A 2 -12.63 6.35 5.66
C ASN A 2 -13.88 5.61 5.20
N HIS A 3 -14.05 5.49 3.88
CA HIS A 3 -15.19 4.81 3.28
C HIS A 3 -14.69 3.78 2.26
N ILE A 4 -15.11 2.54 2.43
CA ILE A 4 -14.85 1.47 1.46
C ILE A 4 -16.02 1.42 0.49
N VAL A 5 -15.73 1.60 -0.79
CA VAL A 5 -16.70 1.54 -1.87
C VAL A 5 -16.39 0.33 -2.74
N SER A 6 -17.38 -0.55 -2.93
CA SER A 6 -17.21 -1.83 -3.65
C SER A 6 -18.19 -2.03 -4.80
N SER A 7 -19.07 -1.04 -5.05
CA SER A 7 -20.08 -1.08 -6.11
C SER A 7 -20.09 0.24 -6.85
N PHE A 8 -20.12 0.17 -8.19
CA PHE A 8 -20.05 1.31 -9.08
C PHE A 8 -21.12 1.16 -10.17
N SER A 9 -21.85 2.24 -10.43
CA SER A 9 -22.92 2.29 -11.43
C SER A 9 -22.38 2.47 -12.86
N SER A 10 -21.15 2.95 -13.02
CA SER A 10 -20.51 3.16 -14.32
C SER A 10 -18.98 3.07 -14.24
N ARG A 11 -18.34 2.98 -15.40
CA ARG A 11 -16.87 3.07 -15.53
C ARG A 11 -16.37 4.43 -15.05
N GLU A 12 -17.11 5.49 -15.31
CA GLU A 12 -16.78 6.86 -14.95
C GLU A 12 -16.81 7.03 -13.43
N GLU A 13 -17.80 6.45 -12.75
CA GLU A 13 -17.86 6.45 -11.29
C GLU A 13 -16.68 5.68 -10.67
N LEU A 14 -16.32 4.53 -11.23
CA LEU A 14 -15.13 3.79 -10.80
C LEU A 14 -13.84 4.61 -10.97
N ILE A 15 -13.65 5.27 -12.11
CA ILE A 15 -12.49 6.13 -12.34
C ILE A 15 -12.46 7.28 -11.32
N GLN A 16 -13.61 7.91 -11.06
CA GLN A 16 -13.70 9.00 -10.09
C GLN A 16 -13.36 8.52 -8.67
N ALA A 17 -13.85 7.35 -8.27
CA ALA A 17 -13.52 6.74 -6.98
C ALA A 17 -12.03 6.44 -6.83
N LEU A 18 -11.39 5.94 -7.89
CA LEU A 18 -9.95 5.68 -7.92
C LEU A 18 -9.15 6.98 -7.79
N LEU A 19 -9.51 8.02 -8.55
CA LEU A 19 -8.88 9.34 -8.46
C LEU A 19 -9.00 9.94 -7.05
N ALA A 20 -10.19 9.83 -6.44
CA ALA A 20 -10.43 10.24 -5.05
C ALA A 20 -9.56 9.48 -4.06
N SER A 21 -9.46 8.15 -4.21
CA SER A 21 -8.69 7.28 -3.32
C SER A 21 -7.19 7.46 -3.43
N SER A 22 -6.67 7.99 -4.54
CA SER A 22 -5.23 8.19 -4.78
C SER A 22 -4.83 9.68 -4.87
N PHE A 23 -5.70 10.60 -4.43
CA PHE A 23 -5.41 12.03 -4.49
C PHE A 23 -4.48 12.44 -3.35
N VAL A 24 -3.17 12.40 -3.61
CA VAL A 24 -2.14 12.89 -2.68
C VAL A 24 -2.08 14.42 -2.77
N PRO A 25 -2.49 15.19 -1.74
CA PRO A 25 -2.47 16.65 -1.80
C PRO A 25 -1.07 17.18 -2.11
N PHE A 26 -0.99 18.30 -2.84
CA PHE A 26 0.26 18.94 -3.32
C PHE A 26 1.03 18.15 -4.39
N TYR A 27 0.88 16.82 -4.46
CA TYR A 27 1.46 16.00 -5.53
C TYR A 27 0.51 15.88 -6.74
N ALA A 28 -0.76 15.55 -6.49
CA ALA A 28 -1.78 15.34 -7.52
C ALA A 28 -2.55 16.63 -7.89
N GLY A 29 -2.27 17.75 -7.22
CA GLY A 29 -2.93 19.04 -7.40
C GLY A 29 -3.39 19.68 -6.10
N LEU A 30 -4.08 20.82 -6.22
CA LEU A 30 -4.61 21.58 -5.07
C LEU A 30 -6.13 21.42 -4.90
N LYS A 31 -6.85 21.01 -5.94
CA LYS A 31 -8.29 20.78 -5.89
C LYS A 31 -8.52 19.30 -5.59
N PRO A 32 -9.06 18.96 -4.41
CA PRO A 32 -9.35 17.57 -4.11
C PRO A 32 -10.55 17.07 -4.93
N VAL A 33 -10.66 15.76 -5.03
CA VAL A 33 -11.60 15.10 -5.94
C VAL A 33 -12.97 15.00 -5.28
N GLU A 34 -14.02 15.44 -5.97
CA GLU A 34 -15.39 15.23 -5.52
C GLU A 34 -15.89 13.85 -5.96
N PHE A 35 -16.40 13.08 -5.00
CA PHE A 35 -17.03 11.80 -5.25
C PHE A 35 -18.25 11.67 -4.33
N GLN A 36 -19.41 11.38 -4.92
CA GLN A 36 -20.71 11.27 -4.22
C GLN A 36 -21.04 12.48 -3.32
N GLY A 37 -20.78 13.70 -3.83
CA GLY A 37 -21.10 14.96 -3.14
C GLY A 37 -20.17 15.31 -1.98
N GLN A 38 -19.06 14.58 -1.82
CA GLN A 38 -18.04 14.82 -0.79
C GLN A 38 -16.67 14.96 -1.43
N THR A 39 -15.78 15.67 -0.75
CA THR A 39 -14.41 15.92 -1.17
C THR A 39 -13.47 14.91 -0.52
N TRP A 40 -12.62 14.26 -1.32
CA TRP A 40 -11.76 13.16 -0.88
C TRP A 40 -10.28 13.45 -1.14
N ILE A 41 -9.45 12.84 -0.29
CA ILE A 41 -8.01 12.76 -0.42
C ILE A 41 -7.58 11.31 -0.24
N ASP A 42 -6.33 11.01 -0.57
CA ASP A 42 -5.77 9.67 -0.48
C ASP A 42 -5.95 9.05 0.92
N GLY A 43 -6.53 7.85 0.95
CA GLY A 43 -6.81 7.11 2.18
C GLY A 43 -5.54 6.74 2.95
N GLY A 44 -4.39 6.64 2.26
CA GLY A 44 -3.08 6.37 2.82
C GLY A 44 -2.60 7.38 3.86
N PHE A 45 -3.22 8.56 3.97
CA PHE A 45 -2.95 9.50 5.05
C PHE A 45 -3.63 9.16 6.38
N THR A 46 -4.66 8.30 6.36
CA THR A 46 -5.47 8.00 7.55
C THR A 46 -5.64 6.50 7.82
N ASP A 47 -5.85 5.68 6.81
CA ASP A 47 -5.94 4.22 6.89
C ASP A 47 -5.36 3.57 5.61
N SER A 48 -4.06 3.29 5.64
CA SER A 48 -3.32 2.66 4.54
C SER A 48 -3.49 1.13 4.47
N LEU A 49 -4.07 0.51 5.50
CA LEU A 49 -4.25 -0.95 5.60
C LEU A 49 -5.62 -1.28 6.20
N PRO A 50 -6.72 -1.01 5.47
CA PRO A 50 -8.05 -1.35 5.95
C PRO A 50 -8.16 -2.87 6.14
N ILE A 51 -8.57 -3.29 7.35
CA ILE A 51 -8.81 -4.69 7.68
C ILE A 51 -10.30 -4.98 7.53
N MET A 52 -10.65 -5.98 6.73
CA MET A 52 -12.04 -6.36 6.52
C MET A 52 -12.61 -7.05 7.77
N PRO A 53 -13.89 -6.81 8.12
CA PRO A 53 -14.52 -7.35 9.33
C PRO A 53 -14.72 -8.88 9.30
N GLY A 54 -14.56 -9.52 8.13
CA GLY A 54 -14.73 -10.96 7.95
C GLY A 54 -13.59 -11.59 7.15
N GLY A 55 -13.26 -12.83 7.50
CA GLY A 55 -12.19 -13.60 6.86
C GLY A 55 -10.78 -13.15 7.27
N ARG A 56 -9.76 -13.80 6.68
CA ARG A 56 -8.36 -13.37 6.82
C ARG A 56 -8.09 -12.30 5.77
N THR A 57 -7.74 -11.10 6.23
CA THR A 57 -7.19 -10.04 5.35
C THR A 57 -5.70 -10.28 5.19
N ILE A 58 -5.21 -10.41 3.96
CA ILE A 58 -3.77 -10.48 3.66
C ILE A 58 -3.26 -9.05 3.47
N THR A 59 -2.27 -8.66 4.26
CA THR A 59 -1.72 -7.31 4.22
C THR A 59 -0.51 -7.22 3.27
N VAL A 60 -0.48 -6.18 2.43
CA VAL A 60 0.60 -5.95 1.46
C VAL A 60 1.15 -4.55 1.67
N SER A 61 2.48 -4.41 1.76
CA SER A 61 3.10 -3.11 1.91
C SER A 61 4.46 -3.02 1.23
N PRO A 62 4.78 -1.86 0.61
CA PRO A 62 6.11 -1.61 0.11
C PRO A 62 7.12 -1.34 1.24
N PHE A 63 6.69 -1.26 2.51
CA PHE A 63 7.56 -0.98 3.65
C PHE A 63 7.74 -2.23 4.52
N SER A 64 8.96 -2.44 5.01
CA SER A 64 9.22 -3.51 5.98
C SER A 64 8.44 -3.25 7.29
N GLY A 65 7.76 -4.27 7.81
CA GLY A 65 6.93 -4.20 9.01
C GLY A 65 6.36 -5.58 9.39
N PRO A 66 5.42 -5.65 10.36
CA PRO A 66 4.76 -6.88 10.79
C PRO A 66 3.57 -7.19 9.85
N LEU A 67 3.84 -7.35 8.56
CA LEU A 67 2.84 -7.47 7.50
C LEU A 67 3.03 -8.80 6.76
N ASP A 68 1.97 -9.30 6.13
CA ASP A 68 2.01 -10.62 5.48
C ASP A 68 2.99 -10.64 4.31
N ILE A 69 2.87 -9.66 3.41
CA ILE A 69 3.69 -9.47 2.20
C ILE A 69 4.37 -8.10 2.29
N CYS A 70 5.65 -8.09 2.60
CA CYS A 70 6.46 -6.87 2.64
C CYS A 70 7.96 -7.19 2.60
N PRO A 71 8.82 -6.19 2.28
CA PRO A 71 10.26 -6.41 2.27
C PRO A 71 10.79 -6.84 3.63
N THR A 72 11.76 -7.75 3.62
CA THR A 72 12.43 -8.19 4.86
C THR A 72 13.21 -7.05 5.50
N HIS A 73 13.06 -6.87 6.82
CA HIS A 73 13.85 -5.91 7.58
C HIS A 73 15.29 -6.38 7.71
N THR A 74 16.24 -5.57 7.25
CA THR A 74 17.69 -5.86 7.33
C THR A 74 18.44 -4.97 8.32
N GLY A 75 17.72 -4.08 9.02
CA GLY A 75 18.29 -3.22 10.05
C GLY A 75 18.47 -3.95 11.39
N ARG A 76 19.17 -3.29 12.32
CA ARG A 76 19.34 -3.76 13.71
C ARG A 76 18.34 -3.12 14.68
N SER A 77 17.64 -2.08 14.24
CA SER A 77 16.74 -1.31 15.10
C SER A 77 15.37 -1.99 15.17
N PRO A 78 14.88 -2.34 16.38
CA PRO A 78 13.54 -2.89 16.54
C PRO A 78 12.46 -1.80 16.54
N ILE A 79 12.83 -0.52 16.43
CA ILE A 79 11.89 0.61 16.53
C ILE A 79 10.90 0.55 15.36
N MET A 80 9.61 0.74 15.68
CA MET A 80 8.52 0.79 14.72
C MET A 80 7.83 2.15 14.77
N LEU A 81 7.37 2.61 13.62
CA LEU A 81 6.51 3.78 13.48
C LEU A 81 5.11 3.32 13.09
N ARG A 82 4.09 3.88 13.73
CA ARG A 82 2.69 3.66 13.37
C ARG A 82 2.14 4.93 12.72
N LEU A 83 1.75 4.84 11.46
CA LEU A 83 1.15 5.93 10.70
C LEU A 83 0.00 5.39 9.85
N ALA A 84 -1.13 6.07 9.84
CA ALA A 84 -2.28 5.73 9.00
C ALA A 84 -2.65 4.23 9.04
N ASN A 85 -2.80 3.68 10.25
CA ASN A 85 -3.09 2.25 10.48
C ASN A 85 -2.03 1.24 9.98
N MET A 86 -0.84 1.70 9.56
CA MET A 86 0.27 0.86 9.17
C MET A 86 1.41 0.96 10.19
N SER A 87 1.94 -0.19 10.61
CA SER A 87 3.16 -0.26 11.44
C SER A 87 4.35 -0.65 10.58
N VAL A 88 5.42 0.16 10.58
CA VAL A 88 6.61 -0.07 9.75
C VAL A 88 7.88 0.07 10.59
N HIS A 89 8.93 -0.65 10.23
CA HIS A 89 10.23 -0.47 10.87
C HIS A 89 10.81 0.92 10.60
N PHE A 90 11.35 1.55 11.64
CA PHE A 90 12.17 2.75 11.47
C PHE A 90 13.54 2.36 10.93
N SER A 91 13.73 2.52 9.62
CA SER A 91 14.95 2.14 8.92
C SER A 91 15.25 3.08 7.75
N ARG A 92 16.54 3.19 7.40
CA ARG A 92 16.97 3.93 6.21
C ARG A 92 16.29 3.39 4.94
N GLN A 93 16.12 2.07 4.86
CA GLN A 93 15.47 1.42 3.73
C GLN A 93 14.01 1.86 3.60
N ASN A 94 13.24 1.91 4.69
CA ASN A 94 11.85 2.39 4.63
C ASN A 94 11.77 3.90 4.34
N ILE A 95 12.72 4.72 4.81
CA ILE A 95 12.79 6.14 4.44
C ILE A 95 13.04 6.30 2.93
N VAL A 96 13.97 5.53 2.37
CA VAL A 96 14.23 5.52 0.92
C VAL A 96 12.99 5.09 0.14
N ARG A 97 12.28 4.04 0.59
CA ARG A 97 11.04 3.60 -0.05
C ARG A 97 9.92 4.63 0.04
N LEU A 98 9.84 5.38 1.15
CA LEU A 98 8.84 6.44 1.33
C LEU A 98 9.10 7.57 0.34
N ASN A 99 10.37 7.97 0.20
CA ASN A 99 10.76 8.94 -0.80
C ASN A 99 10.44 8.45 -2.23
N GLN A 100 10.72 7.19 -2.55
CA GLN A 100 10.40 6.58 -3.86
C GLN A 100 8.89 6.44 -4.13
N ALA A 101 8.07 6.32 -3.09
CA ALA A 101 6.61 6.28 -3.22
C ALA A 101 6.01 7.67 -3.56
N LEU A 102 6.61 8.74 -3.01
CA LEU A 102 6.19 10.12 -3.28
C LEU A 102 6.83 10.69 -4.55
N PHE A 103 8.06 10.28 -4.85
CA PHE A 103 8.85 10.75 -5.98
C PHE A 103 9.30 9.54 -6.80
N PRO A 104 8.60 9.21 -7.91
CA PRO A 104 8.87 8.03 -8.70
C PRO A 104 10.35 7.94 -9.10
N PRO A 105 11.04 6.82 -8.79
CA PRO A 105 12.43 6.66 -9.17
C PRO A 105 12.56 6.33 -10.67
N PRO A 106 13.79 6.23 -11.21
CA PRO A 106 13.98 5.79 -12.59
C PRO A 106 13.30 4.46 -12.88
N GLU A 107 12.91 4.25 -14.13
CA GLU A 107 12.14 3.09 -14.58
C GLU A 107 12.79 1.74 -14.21
N SER A 108 14.13 1.66 -14.24
CA SER A 108 14.88 0.49 -13.79
C SER A 108 14.63 0.16 -12.31
N ARG A 109 14.54 1.17 -11.44
CA ARG A 109 14.21 0.98 -10.02
C ARG A 109 12.74 0.62 -9.83
N MET A 110 11.83 1.20 -10.61
CA MET A 110 10.41 0.81 -10.58
C MET A 110 10.23 -0.67 -10.94
N ARG A 111 10.89 -1.15 -12.00
CA ARG A 111 10.92 -2.59 -12.33
C ARG A 111 11.50 -3.44 -11.21
N ALA A 112 12.56 -2.98 -10.56
CA ALA A 112 13.15 -3.69 -9.42
C ALA A 112 12.18 -3.79 -8.24
N LEU A 113 11.46 -2.71 -7.91
CA LEU A 113 10.42 -2.71 -6.87
C LEU A 113 9.29 -3.71 -7.20
N GLY A 114 8.85 -3.78 -8.46
CA GLY A 114 7.87 -4.77 -8.90
C GLY A 114 8.34 -6.22 -8.72
N ARG A 115 9.62 -6.49 -9.05
CA ARG A 115 10.22 -7.82 -8.82
C ARG A 115 10.38 -8.14 -7.33
N GLU A 116 10.83 -7.19 -6.52
CA GLU A 116 10.92 -7.33 -5.06
C GLU A 116 9.54 -7.69 -4.47
N GLY A 117 8.47 -7.00 -4.85
CA GLY A 117 7.11 -7.30 -4.40
C GLY A 117 6.59 -8.67 -4.86
N TYR A 118 6.96 -9.11 -6.07
CA TYR A 118 6.66 -10.47 -6.53
C TYR A 118 7.36 -11.53 -5.66
N GLU A 119 8.64 -11.33 -5.36
CA GLU A 119 9.43 -12.24 -4.52
C GLU A 119 8.87 -12.30 -3.08
N ASP A 120 8.50 -11.15 -2.50
CA ASP A 120 7.84 -11.07 -1.19
C ASP A 120 6.52 -11.85 -1.17
N ALA A 121 5.70 -11.73 -2.23
CA ALA A 121 4.44 -12.46 -2.36
C ALA A 121 4.67 -13.98 -2.50
N VAL A 122 5.64 -14.41 -3.32
CA VAL A 122 6.00 -15.83 -3.44
C VAL A 122 6.49 -16.39 -2.11
N HIS A 123 7.31 -15.63 -1.36
CA HIS A 123 7.78 -16.04 -0.05
C HIS A 123 6.64 -16.21 0.94
N PHE A 124 5.67 -15.28 0.96
CA PHE A 124 4.44 -15.40 1.73
C PHE A 124 3.65 -16.67 1.39
N LEU A 125 3.36 -16.90 0.10
CA LEU A 125 2.59 -18.07 -0.33
C LEU A 125 3.27 -19.40 0.05
N LYS A 126 4.60 -19.46 -0.01
CA LYS A 126 5.39 -20.62 0.45
C LYS A 126 5.31 -20.80 1.96
N ARG A 127 5.45 -19.72 2.73
CA ARG A 127 5.33 -19.73 4.21
C ARG A 127 3.96 -20.24 4.66
N GLU A 128 2.91 -19.84 3.95
CA GLU A 128 1.52 -20.26 4.21
C GLU A 128 1.18 -21.64 3.61
N ARG A 129 2.10 -22.26 2.86
CA ARG A 129 1.90 -23.53 2.15
C ARG A 129 0.72 -23.48 1.15
N TRP A 130 0.50 -22.33 0.53
CA TRP A 130 -0.54 -22.14 -0.49
C TRP A 130 -0.05 -22.44 -1.91
N THR A 131 1.26 -22.68 -2.06
CA THR A 131 1.81 -23.26 -3.28
C THR A 131 1.94 -24.77 -3.12
N SER A 132 1.46 -25.53 -4.10
CA SER A 132 1.75 -26.97 -4.21
C SER A 132 3.26 -27.19 -4.19
N SER A 133 3.73 -28.15 -3.39
CA SER A 133 5.11 -28.61 -3.47
C SER A 133 5.35 -29.11 -4.89
N THR A 134 6.08 -28.37 -5.72
CA THR A 134 6.65 -28.95 -6.93
C THR A 134 7.62 -30.02 -6.47
N SER A 135 7.20 -31.27 -6.63
CA SER A 135 8.03 -32.48 -6.49
C SER A 135 9.08 -32.52 -7.58
#